data_AF-A0A7X9ZNX6-F1
#
_entry.id   AF-A0A7X9ZNX6-F1
#
_cell.length_a   1.000
_cell.length_b   1.000
_cell.length_c   1.000
_cell.angle_alpha   90.00
_cell.angle_beta   90.00
_cell.angle_gamma   90.00
#
_symmetry.space_group_name_H-M   'P 1'
#
loop_
_entity.id
_entity.type
_entity.pdbx_description
1 polymer ?
#
loop_
_entity_poly.entity_id
_entity_poly.type
_entity_poly.pdbx_seq_one_letter_code
_entity_poly.pdbx_strand_id
1 'polypeptide(L)'
;MAYTDGPRGVGGWLAFFLLTLAVFGPLLEIAGIVAQLTNPDIARAYGARWPAVRTSAVALSAAGILIGWFIVGRFLLVRNWRTVRIGVAGLWLLCALSILVAPLLVSLFGNIPFRALVSQMIPALIRPILYSAIWTAYLLRSRRVANTYGDPDADQAELARVFR
;
A
#
# COMPACT_ATOMS: atom_id res chain seq x y z
N MET A 1 -14.35 17.74 -19.56
CA MET A 1 -13.70 16.70 -20.36
C MET A 1 -12.28 16.62 -19.84
N ALA A 2 -11.79 15.43 -19.47
CA ALA A 2 -10.37 15.21 -19.19
C ALA A 2 -9.50 16.03 -20.14
N TYR A 3 -8.70 16.97 -19.58
CA TYR A 3 -7.83 17.94 -20.28
C TYR A 3 -7.60 17.55 -21.74
N THR A 4 -8.18 18.30 -22.67
CA THR A 4 -8.42 17.90 -24.06
C THR A 4 -7.18 17.37 -24.81
N ASP A 5 -5.97 17.70 -24.37
CA ASP A 5 -4.70 17.34 -25.05
C ASP A 5 -3.68 16.60 -24.17
N GLY A 6 -4.11 15.98 -23.06
CA GLY A 6 -3.18 15.29 -22.14
C GLY A 6 -3.00 13.78 -22.40
N PRO A 7 -1.84 13.19 -22.03
CA PRO A 7 -1.60 11.75 -22.21
C PRO A 7 -2.59 10.92 -21.38
N ARG A 8 -3.21 9.91 -22.02
CA ARG A 8 -4.14 8.96 -21.40
C ARG A 8 -3.48 7.58 -21.24
N GLY A 9 -3.93 6.84 -20.23
CA GLY A 9 -3.50 5.47 -19.99
C GLY A 9 -2.39 5.32 -18.94
N VAL A 10 -2.05 4.07 -18.64
CA VAL A 10 -1.06 3.71 -17.63
C VAL A 10 0.34 3.89 -18.21
N GLY A 11 1.11 4.81 -17.65
CA GLY A 11 2.47 5.13 -18.10
C GLY A 11 3.15 6.11 -17.16
N GLY A 12 4.45 6.36 -17.38
CA GLY A 12 5.27 7.24 -16.55
C GLY A 12 5.22 6.86 -15.06
N TRP A 13 5.05 7.86 -14.21
CA TRP A 13 4.93 7.69 -12.75
C TRP A 13 3.82 6.75 -12.31
N LEU A 14 2.70 6.67 -13.05
CA LEU A 14 1.62 5.75 -12.73
C LEU A 14 2.03 4.29 -13.01
N ALA A 15 2.72 4.03 -14.12
CA ALA A 15 3.25 2.68 -14.38
C ALA A 15 4.31 2.28 -13.34
N PHE A 16 5.18 3.22 -12.96
CA PHE A 16 6.17 3.01 -11.91
C PHE A 16 5.51 2.64 -10.57
N PHE A 17 4.47 3.39 -10.15
CA PHE A 17 3.67 3.06 -8.98
C PHE A 17 3.08 1.65 -9.00
N LEU A 18 2.50 1.24 -10.13
CA LEU A 18 1.92 -0.09 -10.26
C LEU A 18 3.00 -1.17 -10.22
N LEU A 19 4.18 -0.91 -10.80
CA LEU A 19 5.31 -1.82 -10.75
C LEU A 19 5.85 -1.99 -9.32
N THR A 20 5.94 -0.90 -8.55
CA THR A 20 6.36 -0.98 -7.14
C THR A 20 5.36 -1.76 -6.29
N LEU A 21 4.06 -1.65 -6.56
CA LEU A 21 3.04 -2.44 -5.86
C LEU A 21 2.97 -3.91 -6.33
N ALA A 22 3.13 -4.18 -7.62
CA ALA A 22 2.94 -5.52 -8.19
C ALA A 22 4.15 -6.43 -8.02
N VAL A 23 5.35 -5.87 -8.08
CA VAL A 23 6.60 -6.64 -8.17
C VAL A 23 7.50 -6.34 -6.99
N PHE A 24 7.94 -5.08 -6.84
CA PHE A 24 8.96 -4.76 -5.84
C PHE A 24 8.45 -4.90 -4.40
N GLY A 25 7.22 -4.48 -4.12
CA GLY A 25 6.58 -4.62 -2.81
C GLY A 25 6.51 -6.08 -2.36
N PRO A 26 5.84 -6.98 -3.12
CA PRO A 26 5.79 -8.40 -2.81
C PRO A 26 7.17 -9.05 -2.69
N LEU A 27 8.12 -8.69 -3.56
CA LEU A 27 9.47 -9.25 -3.49
C LEU A 27 10.19 -8.86 -2.18
N LEU A 28 10.12 -7.58 -1.79
CA LEU A 28 10.71 -7.10 -0.55
C LEU A 28 10.03 -7.72 0.68
N GLU A 29 8.72 -7.89 0.63
CA GLU A 29 7.94 -8.52 1.70
C GLU A 29 8.32 -9.99 1.88
N ILE A 30 8.38 -10.75 0.77
CA ILE A 30 8.80 -12.16 0.77
C ILE A 30 10.23 -12.28 1.30
N ALA A 31 11.16 -11.44 0.83
CA ALA A 31 12.55 -11.44 1.30
C ALA A 31 12.63 -11.16 2.81
N GLY A 32 11.83 -10.20 3.30
CA GLY A 32 11.74 -9.87 4.72
C GLY A 32 11.23 -11.04 5.56
N ILE A 33 10.14 -11.70 5.13
CA ILE A 33 9.62 -12.88 5.81
C ILE A 33 10.63 -14.01 5.79
N VAL A 34 11.23 -14.33 4.63
CA VAL A 34 12.21 -15.41 4.52
C VAL A 34 13.36 -15.17 5.48
N ALA A 35 13.91 -13.95 5.51
CA ALA A 35 14.98 -13.59 6.44
C ALA A 35 14.57 -13.79 7.91
N GLN A 36 13.33 -13.45 8.27
CA GLN A 36 12.80 -13.70 9.62
C GLN A 36 12.62 -15.19 9.92
N LEU A 37 12.09 -15.96 8.97
CA LEU A 37 11.81 -17.39 9.14
C LEU A 37 13.07 -18.25 9.18
N THR A 38 14.14 -17.83 8.50
CA THR A 38 15.43 -18.52 8.51
C THR A 38 16.30 -18.14 9.70
N ASN A 39 15.93 -17.11 10.47
CA ASN A 39 16.70 -16.69 11.63
C ASN A 39 16.41 -17.58 12.86
N PRO A 40 17.37 -18.42 13.30
CA PRO A 40 17.15 -19.34 14.42
C PRO A 40 16.94 -18.61 15.75
N ASP A 41 17.47 -17.40 15.91
CA ASP A 41 17.37 -16.65 17.17
C ASP A 41 15.95 -16.12 17.39
N ILE A 42 15.24 -15.77 16.31
CA ILE A 42 13.83 -15.39 16.36
C ILE A 42 12.98 -16.60 16.81
N ALA A 43 13.21 -17.77 16.22
CA ALA A 43 12.50 -18.99 16.60
C ALA A 43 12.75 -19.36 18.07
N ARG A 44 14.00 -19.24 18.54
CA ARG A 44 14.36 -19.45 19.95
C ARG A 44 13.69 -18.43 20.88
N ALA A 45 13.63 -17.16 20.49
CA ALA A 45 13.02 -16.10 21.30
C ALA A 45 11.52 -16.32 21.55
N TYR A 46 10.79 -16.84 20.56
CA TYR A 46 9.36 -17.14 20.69
C TYR A 46 9.06 -18.54 21.24
N GLY A 47 10.02 -19.48 21.20
CA GLY A 47 9.89 -20.82 21.75
C GLY A 47 8.63 -21.54 21.23
N ALA A 48 7.80 -22.05 22.13
CA ALA A 48 6.57 -22.77 21.79
C ALA A 48 5.53 -21.93 21.02
N ARG A 49 5.63 -20.59 21.06
CA ARG A 49 4.71 -19.68 20.35
C ARG A 49 5.12 -19.42 18.90
N TRP A 50 6.33 -19.84 18.52
CA TRP A 50 6.89 -19.58 17.19
C TRP A 50 5.96 -20.01 16.04
N PRO A 51 5.29 -21.18 16.06
CA PRO A 51 4.40 -21.57 14.96
C PRO A 51 3.23 -20.61 14.75
N ALA A 52 2.64 -20.07 15.84
CA ALA A 52 1.55 -19.11 15.76
C ALA A 52 2.01 -17.76 15.19
N VAL A 53 3.13 -17.24 15.70
CA VAL A 53 3.75 -16.00 15.20
C VAL A 53 4.11 -16.13 13.72
N ARG A 54 4.78 -17.23 13.33
CA ARG A 54 5.11 -17.54 11.94
C ARG A 54 3.87 -17.56 11.04
N THR A 55 2.82 -18.26 11.44
CA THR A 55 1.60 -18.40 10.64
C THR A 55 0.92 -17.04 10.48
N SER A 56 0.83 -16.24 11.55
CA SER A 56 0.27 -14.89 11.50
C SER A 56 1.07 -13.94 10.60
N ALA A 57 2.40 -14.01 10.63
CA ALA A 57 3.27 -13.19 9.79
C ALA A 57 3.08 -13.54 8.30
N VAL A 58 3.14 -14.84 7.97
CA VAL A 58 2.93 -15.30 6.58
C VAL A 58 1.53 -14.93 6.07
N ALA A 59 0.49 -15.13 6.89
CA ALA A 59 -0.88 -14.80 6.51
C ALA A 59 -1.07 -13.29 6.28
N LEU A 60 -0.50 -12.45 7.15
CA LEU A 60 -0.60 -11.00 7.04
C LEU A 60 0.10 -10.49 5.78
N SER A 61 1.31 -10.98 5.49
CA SER A 61 2.05 -10.60 4.30
C SER A 61 1.38 -11.10 3.03
N ALA A 62 0.83 -12.32 3.02
CA ALA A 62 0.03 -12.82 1.91
C ALA A 62 -1.19 -11.92 1.66
N ALA A 63 -1.90 -11.50 2.71
CA ALA A 63 -3.00 -10.55 2.60
C ALA A 63 -2.54 -9.21 2.02
N GLY A 64 -1.40 -8.67 2.47
CA GLY A 64 -0.81 -7.45 1.94
C GLY A 64 -0.49 -7.54 0.44
N ILE A 65 0.12 -8.64 0.01
CA ILE A 65 0.43 -8.91 -1.41
C ILE A 65 -0.85 -8.98 -2.25
N LEU A 66 -1.86 -9.70 -1.77
CA LEU A 66 -3.15 -9.82 -2.46
C LEU A 66 -3.87 -8.48 -2.57
N ILE A 67 -3.84 -7.64 -1.54
CA ILE A 67 -4.37 -6.27 -1.58
C ILE A 67 -3.61 -5.44 -2.63
N GLY A 68 -2.27 -5.51 -2.65
CA GLY A 68 -1.44 -4.84 -3.65
C GLY A 68 -1.81 -5.24 -5.08
N TRP A 69 -1.90 -6.54 -5.35
CA TRP A 69 -2.30 -7.05 -6.66
C TRP A 69 -3.74 -6.71 -7.03
N PHE A 70 -4.67 -6.72 -6.07
CA PHE A 70 -6.05 -6.27 -6.30
C PHE A 70 -6.08 -4.80 -6.73
N ILE A 71 -5.34 -3.92 -6.05
CA ILE A 71 -5.22 -2.50 -6.42
C ILE A 71 -4.68 -2.39 -7.84
N VAL A 72 -3.57 -3.07 -8.15
CA VAL A 72 -2.95 -3.01 -9.48
C VAL A 72 -3.90 -3.52 -10.56
N GLY A 73 -4.51 -4.69 -10.35
CA GLY A 73 -5.51 -5.25 -11.26
C GLY A 73 -6.66 -4.28 -11.50
N ARG A 74 -7.12 -3.58 -10.46
CA ARG A 74 -8.16 -2.56 -10.60
C ARG A 74 -7.72 -1.38 -11.46
N PHE A 75 -6.52 -0.84 -11.24
CA PHE A 75 -5.96 0.23 -12.07
C PHE A 75 -5.76 -0.20 -13.53
N LEU A 76 -5.46 -1.47 -13.80
CA LEU A 76 -5.28 -1.97 -15.17
C LEU A 76 -6.61 -2.22 -15.89
N LEU A 77 -7.62 -2.72 -15.17
CA LEU A 77 -8.87 -3.20 -15.77
C LEU A 77 -10.00 -2.17 -15.76
N VAL A 78 -10.02 -1.19 -14.85
CA VAL A 78 -11.14 -0.26 -14.70
C VAL A 78 -10.71 1.21 -14.76
N ARG A 79 -11.34 1.95 -15.67
CA ARG A 79 -11.01 3.35 -16.02
C ARG A 79 -12.04 4.34 -15.49
N ASN A 80 -12.18 4.41 -14.17
CA ASN A 80 -13.04 5.41 -13.51
C ASN A 80 -12.38 6.01 -12.25
N TRP A 81 -12.80 7.21 -11.85
CA TRP A 81 -12.23 7.90 -10.68
C TRP A 81 -12.41 7.15 -9.37
N ARG A 82 -13.44 6.29 -9.28
CA ARG A 82 -13.63 5.39 -8.14
C ARG A 82 -12.42 4.46 -7.93
N THR A 83 -11.75 4.05 -9.01
CA THR A 83 -10.53 3.24 -8.95
C THR A 83 -9.39 3.98 -8.25
N VAL A 84 -9.25 5.29 -8.47
CA VAL A 84 -8.27 6.13 -7.78
C VAL A 84 -8.57 6.19 -6.28
N ARG A 85 -9.83 6.42 -5.89
CA ARG A 85 -10.25 6.45 -4.48
C ARG A 85 -10.05 5.11 -3.78
N ILE A 86 -10.37 4.00 -4.44
CA ILE A 86 -10.10 2.64 -3.93
C ILE A 86 -8.59 2.41 -3.79
N GLY A 87 -7.79 2.86 -4.74
CA GLY A 87 -6.34 2.81 -4.68
C GLY A 87 -5.77 3.53 -3.46
N VAL A 88 -6.22 4.74 -3.21
CA VAL A 88 -5.84 5.53 -2.02
C VAL A 88 -6.25 4.79 -0.74
N ALA A 89 -7.50 4.33 -0.63
CA ALA A 89 -7.95 3.57 0.53
C ALA A 89 -7.11 2.29 0.73
N GLY A 90 -6.76 1.59 -0.34
CA GLY A 90 -5.91 0.41 -0.33
C GLY A 90 -4.49 0.70 0.15
N LEU A 91 -3.89 1.83 -0.25
CA LEU A 91 -2.57 2.26 0.26
C LEU A 91 -2.59 2.49 1.78
N TRP A 92 -3.63 3.18 2.27
CA TRP A 92 -3.79 3.41 3.70
C TRP A 92 -4.13 2.13 4.47
N LEU A 93 -4.84 1.18 3.85
CA LEU A 93 -5.04 -0.15 4.43
C LEU A 93 -3.71 -0.91 4.55
N LEU A 94 -2.85 -0.90 3.52
CA LEU A 94 -1.52 -1.49 3.60
C LEU A 94 -0.66 -0.83 4.69
N CYS A 95 -0.73 0.50 4.79
CA CYS A 95 -0.09 1.26 5.85
C CYS A 95 -0.57 0.80 7.24
N ALA A 96 -1.89 0.74 7.46
CA ALA A 96 -2.48 0.27 8.71
C ALA A 96 -2.13 -1.19 9.03
N LEU A 97 -2.07 -2.07 8.03
CA LEU A 97 -1.65 -3.46 8.21
C LEU A 97 -0.22 -3.53 8.76
N SER A 98 0.70 -2.74 8.20
CA SER A 98 2.10 -2.71 8.64
C SER A 98 2.30 -2.06 10.01
N ILE A 99 1.56 -1.00 10.33
CA ILE A 99 1.78 -0.16 11.52
C ILE A 99 0.99 -0.65 12.73
N LEU A 100 -0.23 -1.14 12.52
CA LEU A 100 -1.14 -1.50 13.61
C LEU A 100 -1.34 -3.00 13.70
N VAL A 101 -1.67 -3.65 12.58
CA VAL A 101 -2.09 -5.05 12.60
C VAL A 101 -0.89 -5.97 12.86
N ALA A 102 0.23 -5.79 12.16
CA ALA A 102 1.41 -6.65 12.37
C ALA A 102 1.90 -6.64 13.84
N PRO A 103 2.11 -5.48 14.47
CA PRO A 103 2.60 -5.44 15.85
C PRO A 103 1.56 -5.90 16.87
N LEU A 104 0.27 -5.70 16.58
CA LEU A 104 -0.81 -6.25 17.40
C LEU A 104 -0.80 -7.79 17.37
N LEU A 105 -0.67 -8.41 16.19
CA LEU A 105 -0.60 -9.87 16.07
C LEU A 105 0.66 -10.44 16.75
N VAL A 106 1.80 -9.75 16.63
CA VAL A 106 3.02 -10.13 17.35
C VAL A 106 2.82 -10.00 18.86
N SER A 107 2.17 -8.95 19.35
CA SER A 107 1.87 -8.79 20.78
C SER A 107 0.97 -9.91 21.28
N LEU A 108 -0.12 -10.21 20.55
CA LEU A 108 -1.11 -11.22 20.91
C LEU A 108 -0.53 -12.64 20.88
N PHE A 109 0.10 -13.04 19.77
CA PHE A 109 0.60 -14.40 19.60
C PHE A 109 1.99 -14.62 20.21
N GLY A 110 2.80 -13.56 20.31
CA GLY A 110 4.11 -13.60 20.96
C GLY A 110 4.05 -13.40 22.47
N ASN A 111 2.91 -12.94 23.01
CA ASN A 111 2.74 -12.51 24.41
C ASN A 111 3.79 -11.47 24.83
N ILE A 112 4.11 -10.57 23.90
CA ILE A 112 5.00 -9.43 24.15
C ILE A 112 4.12 -8.23 24.43
N PRO A 113 4.31 -7.49 25.55
CA PRO A 113 3.54 -6.29 25.82
C PRO A 113 3.68 -5.29 24.67
N PHE A 114 2.56 -4.81 24.11
CA PHE A 114 2.56 -3.88 22.98
C PHE A 114 3.48 -2.67 23.20
N ARG A 115 3.51 -2.13 24.43
CA ARG A 115 4.41 -1.03 24.82
C ARG A 115 5.90 -1.27 24.55
N ALA A 116 6.35 -2.53 24.62
CA ALA A 116 7.75 -2.90 24.36
C ALA A 116 8.08 -2.91 22.86
N LEU A 117 7.07 -3.03 22.00
CA LEU A 117 7.21 -2.98 20.54
C LEU A 117 7.22 -1.53 20.03
N VAL A 118 6.48 -0.63 20.68
CA VAL A 118 6.30 0.76 20.23
C VAL A 118 7.62 1.49 19.97
N SER A 119 8.61 1.38 20.87
CA SER A 119 9.90 2.08 20.71
C SER A 119 10.68 1.62 19.48
N GLN A 120 10.58 0.35 19.13
CA GLN A 120 11.24 -0.24 17.95
C GLN A 120 10.47 0.06 16.66
N MET A 121 9.17 0.35 16.78
CA MET A 121 8.31 0.63 15.63
C MET A 121 8.49 2.04 15.08
N ILE A 122 8.84 3.04 15.90
CA ILE A 122 8.87 4.45 15.48
C ILE A 122 9.62 4.66 14.14
N PRO A 123 10.84 4.13 13.95
CA PRO A 123 11.54 4.28 12.67
C PRO A 123 10.82 3.57 11.51
N ALA A 124 10.19 2.43 11.80
CA ALA A 124 9.43 1.64 10.83
C ALA A 124 8.08 2.29 10.44
N LEU A 125 7.55 3.24 11.22
CA LEU A 125 6.31 3.95 10.90
C LEU A 125 6.48 5.01 9.80
N ILE A 126 7.66 5.64 9.75
CA ILE A 126 7.90 6.80 8.90
C ILE A 126 7.78 6.44 7.42
N ARG A 127 8.42 5.34 7.01
CA ARG A 127 8.45 4.90 5.61
C ARG A 127 7.06 4.60 5.01
N PRO A 128 6.20 3.76 5.61
CA PRO A 128 4.88 3.46 5.06
C PRO A 128 3.95 4.69 5.04
N ILE A 129 4.05 5.59 6.04
CA ILE A 129 3.29 6.84 6.06
C ILE A 129 3.73 7.75 4.91
N LEU A 130 5.04 8.00 4.76
CA LEU A 130 5.55 8.83 3.67
C LEU A 130 5.22 8.24 2.30
N TYR A 131 5.39 6.94 2.13
CA TYR A 131 5.03 6.24 0.88
C TYR A 131 3.55 6.44 0.55
N SER A 132 2.66 6.20 1.53
CA SER A 132 1.21 6.35 1.35
C SER A 132 0.82 7.81 1.06
N ALA A 133 1.44 8.77 1.74
CA ALA A 133 1.18 10.19 1.57
C ALA A 133 1.62 10.70 0.18
N ILE A 134 2.85 10.37 -0.24
CA ILE A 134 3.39 10.75 -1.56
C ILE A 134 2.50 10.21 -2.68
N TRP A 135 2.13 8.92 -2.61
CA TRP A 135 1.29 8.32 -3.64
C TRP A 135 -0.15 8.80 -3.58
N THR A 136 -0.70 9.08 -2.40
CA THR A 136 -2.02 9.71 -2.27
C THR A 136 -2.03 11.08 -2.94
N ALA A 137 -1.03 11.92 -2.65
CA ALA A 137 -0.91 13.24 -3.26
C ALA A 137 -0.76 13.15 -4.79
N TYR A 138 0.07 12.22 -5.28
CA TYR A 138 0.23 11.97 -6.71
C TYR A 138 -1.07 11.52 -7.37
N LEU A 139 -1.76 10.52 -6.81
CA LEU A 139 -2.97 9.95 -7.38
C LEU A 139 -4.12 10.95 -7.44
N LEU A 140 -4.26 11.81 -6.43
CA LEU A 140 -5.35 12.78 -6.37
C LEU A 140 -5.07 14.08 -7.13
N ARG A 141 -3.80 14.49 -7.30
CA ARG A 141 -3.47 15.78 -7.93
C ARG A 141 -2.89 15.67 -9.34
N SER A 142 -2.49 14.48 -9.79
CA SER A 142 -1.85 14.32 -11.10
C SER A 142 -2.86 14.46 -12.24
N ARG A 143 -2.62 15.43 -13.14
CA ARG A 143 -3.39 15.59 -14.39
C ARG A 143 -3.43 14.32 -15.23
N ARG A 144 -2.35 13.52 -15.25
CA ARG A 144 -2.30 12.26 -15.99
C ARG A 144 -3.27 11.23 -15.42
N VAL A 145 -3.36 11.15 -14.10
CA VAL A 145 -4.29 10.24 -13.42
C VAL A 145 -5.73 10.70 -13.66
N ALA A 146 -6.01 12.00 -13.52
CA ALA A 146 -7.29 12.61 -13.88
C ALA A 146 -7.69 12.31 -15.33
N ASN A 147 -6.76 12.43 -16.28
CA ASN A 147 -7.01 12.11 -17.69
C ASN A 147 -7.25 10.62 -17.96
N THR A 148 -6.63 9.75 -17.17
CA THR A 148 -6.73 8.29 -17.35
C THR A 148 -8.01 7.71 -16.75
N TYR A 149 -8.51 8.31 -15.67
CA TYR A 149 -9.63 7.78 -14.88
C TYR A 149 -10.86 8.68 -14.87
N GLY A 150 -10.81 9.88 -15.45
CA GLY A 150 -11.93 10.82 -15.55
C GLY A 150 -12.29 11.45 -14.21
N ASP A 151 -11.53 12.48 -13.80
CA ASP A 151 -11.79 13.22 -12.56
C ASP A 151 -12.99 14.19 -12.70
N PRO A 152 -14.10 13.97 -11.97
CA PRO A 152 -15.28 14.82 -12.05
C PRO A 152 -15.03 16.26 -11.58
N ASP A 153 -14.11 16.47 -10.63
CA ASP A 153 -13.85 17.81 -10.08
C ASP A 153 -13.04 18.65 -11.08
N ALA A 154 -12.08 18.01 -11.76
CA ALA A 154 -11.34 18.63 -12.86
C ALA A 154 -12.26 19.00 -14.03
N ASP A 155 -13.21 18.11 -14.36
CA ASP A 155 -14.19 18.35 -15.43
C ASP A 155 -15.06 19.59 -15.15
N GLN A 156 -15.54 19.76 -13.92
CA GLN A 156 -16.34 20.92 -13.53
C GLN A 156 -15.54 22.23 -13.52
N ALA A 157 -14.30 22.20 -13.02
CA ALA A 157 -13.45 23.37 -12.99
C ALA A 157 -13.09 23.88 -14.39
N GLU A 158 -12.94 22.98 -15.36
CA GLU A 158 -12.69 23.34 -16.76
C GLU A 158 -13.94 23.94 -17.43
N LEU A 159 -15.11 23.35 -17.22
CA LEU A 159 -16.37 23.93 -17.70
C LEU A 159 -16.58 25.35 -17.15
N ALA A 160 -16.31 25.56 -15.86
CA ALA A 160 -16.38 26.89 -15.24
C ALA A 160 -15.38 27.90 -15.81
N ARG A 161 -14.29 27.47 -16.46
CA ARG A 161 -13.35 28.35 -17.17
C ARG A 161 -13.79 28.68 -18.59
N VAL A 162 -14.38 27.71 -19.30
CA VAL A 162 -14.83 27.89 -20.69
C VAL A 162 -16.04 28.84 -20.78
N PHE A 163 -16.91 28.83 -19.76
CA PHE A 163 -18.11 29.67 -19.71
C PHE A 163 -17.94 31.00 -18.95
N ARG A 164 -16.69 31.42 -18.68
CA ARG A 164 -16.37 32.76 -18.15
C ARG A 164 -15.81 33.63 -19.26
#